data_AF-A0A366ZB03-F1
#
_entry.id   AF-A0A366ZB03-F1
#
_cell.length_a   1.000
_cell.length_b   1.000
_cell.length_c   1.000
_cell.angle_alpha   90.00
_cell.angle_beta   90.00
_cell.angle_gamma   90.00
#
_symmetry.space_group_name_H-M   'P 1'
#
loop_
_entity.id
_entity.type
_entity.pdbx_description
1 polymer ?
#
loop_
_entity_poly.entity_id
_entity_poly.type
_entity_poly.pdbx_seq_one_letter_code
_entity_poly.pdbx_strand_id
1 'polypeptide(L)'
;MSTITVEPDAVDALATDLTGLAGEMARGADTCRSAATAFGAALGGDVGAAASSAARAWSASLDSLAQHVGTISAALVSLAAEYRVADAALAAGLDDSRRPAGGPR
;
A
#
# COMPACT_ATOMS: atom_id res chain seq x y z
N MET A 1 5.86 -2.96 31.11
CA MET A 1 5.13 -3.51 29.95
C MET A 1 4.46 -2.35 29.25
N SER A 2 4.84 -2.07 28.00
CA SER A 2 4.16 -1.05 27.19
C SER A 2 2.96 -1.71 26.52
N THR A 3 1.77 -1.15 26.67
CA THR A 3 0.59 -1.56 25.91
C THR A 3 0.74 -1.08 24.47
N ILE A 4 0.59 -1.99 23.51
CA ILE A 4 0.49 -1.64 22.09
C ILE A 4 -0.99 -1.41 21.83
N THR A 5 -1.37 -0.16 21.56
CA THR A 5 -2.71 0.20 21.10
C THR A 5 -2.69 0.22 19.59
N VAL A 6 -3.54 -0.59 18.95
CA VAL A 6 -3.78 -0.53 17.50
C VAL A 6 -4.96 0.41 17.26
N GLU A 7 -4.79 1.34 16.32
CA GLU A 7 -5.84 2.23 15.84
C GLU A 7 -6.16 1.85 14.37
N PRO A 8 -7.14 0.97 14.13
CA PRO A 8 -7.41 0.44 12.78
C PRO A 8 -7.70 1.53 11.75
N ASP A 9 -8.30 2.64 12.18
CA ASP A 9 -8.63 3.76 11.29
C ASP A 9 -7.37 4.54 10.87
N ALA A 10 -6.38 4.68 11.75
CA ALA A 10 -5.08 5.24 11.39
C ALA A 10 -4.29 4.32 10.45
N VAL A 11 -4.44 2.99 10.61
CA VAL A 11 -3.85 2.01 9.69
C VAL A 11 -4.49 2.09 8.31
N ASP A 12 -5.82 2.22 8.22
CA ASP A 12 -6.53 2.39 6.94
C ASP A 12 -6.18 3.73 6.27
N ALA A 13 -6.02 4.80 7.04
CA ALA A 13 -5.56 6.09 6.52
C ALA A 13 -4.15 5.97 5.92
N LEU A 14 -3.22 5.34 6.64
CA LEU A 14 -1.87 5.10 6.14
C LEU A 14 -1.88 4.21 4.87
N ALA A 15 -2.70 3.17 4.83
CA ALA A 15 -2.84 2.34 3.63
C ALA A 15 -3.38 3.14 2.44
N THR A 16 -4.32 4.06 2.68
CA THR A 16 -4.83 4.97 1.64
C THR A 16 -3.73 5.88 1.11
N ASP A 17 -2.93 6.48 2.00
CA ASP A 17 -1.80 7.34 1.62
C ASP A 17 -0.75 6.58 0.80
N LEU A 18 -0.41 5.35 1.23
CA LEU A 18 0.51 4.49 0.49
C LEU A 18 -0.05 4.10 -0.89
N THR A 19 -1.35 3.86 -1.00
CA THR A 19 -2.01 3.61 -2.29
C THR A 19 -1.90 4.81 -3.22
N GLY A 20 -2.10 6.03 -2.68
CA GLY A 20 -1.89 7.28 -3.40
C GLY A 20 -0.44 7.42 -3.88
N LEU A 21 0.53 7.18 -2.99
CA LEU A 21 1.96 7.24 -3.30
C LEU A 21 2.37 6.23 -4.37
N ALA A 22 1.87 4.99 -4.31
CA ALA A 22 2.09 3.99 -5.36
C ALA A 22 1.55 4.47 -6.71
N GLY A 23 0.37 5.10 -6.72
CA GLY A 23 -0.21 5.70 -7.92
C GLY A 23 0.64 6.85 -8.50
N GLU A 24 1.20 7.71 -7.65
CA GLU A 24 2.10 8.78 -8.08
C GLU A 24 3.40 8.24 -8.68
N MET A 25 4.00 7.21 -8.06
CA MET A 25 5.19 6.53 -8.59
C MET A 25 4.91 5.91 -9.96
N ALA A 26 3.77 5.23 -10.14
CA ALA A 26 3.38 4.63 -11.42
C ALA A 26 3.23 5.69 -12.53
N ARG A 27 2.60 6.84 -12.23
CA ARG A 27 2.52 7.97 -13.19
C ARG A 27 3.90 8.54 -13.52
N GLY A 28 4.79 8.61 -12.53
CA GLY A 28 6.19 8.97 -12.75
C GLY A 28 6.89 7.99 -13.70
N ALA A 29 6.65 6.69 -13.54
CA ALA A 29 7.19 5.65 -14.42
C ALA A 29 6.70 5.82 -15.87
N ASP A 30 5.41 6.12 -16.07
CA ASP A 30 4.83 6.42 -17.39
C ASP A 30 5.44 7.66 -18.04
N THR A 31 5.65 8.72 -17.24
CA THR A 31 6.32 9.94 -17.69
C THR A 31 7.74 9.62 -18.17
N CYS A 32 8.47 8.78 -17.44
CA CYS A 32 9.83 8.39 -17.80
C CYS A 32 9.88 7.50 -19.05
N ARG A 33 8.92 6.59 -19.25
CA ARG A 33 8.79 5.83 -20.52
C ARG A 33 8.58 6.76 -21.71
N SER A 34 7.72 7.74 -21.54
CA SER A 34 7.41 8.74 -22.57
C SER A 34 8.66 9.58 -22.90
N ALA A 35 9.36 10.05 -21.87
CA ALA A 35 10.62 10.78 -22.02
C ALA A 35 11.72 9.94 -22.68
N ALA A 36 11.83 8.65 -22.34
CA ALA A 36 12.81 7.75 -22.97
C ALA A 36 12.60 7.64 -24.49
N THR A 37 11.35 7.64 -24.93
CA THR A 37 11.00 7.62 -26.36
C THR A 37 11.36 8.96 -27.02
N ALA A 38 11.03 10.08 -26.35
CA ALA A 38 11.35 11.41 -26.84
C ALA A 38 12.86 11.67 -26.95
N PHE A 39 13.66 11.27 -25.97
CA PHE A 39 15.12 11.43 -25.99
C PHE A 39 15.78 10.64 -27.12
N GLY A 40 15.35 9.40 -27.34
CA GLY A 40 15.85 8.59 -28.45
C GLY A 40 15.60 9.24 -29.81
N ALA A 41 14.42 9.85 -29.99
CA ALA A 41 14.06 10.53 -31.23
C ALA A 41 14.74 11.90 -31.41
N ALA A 42 14.88 12.68 -30.33
CA ALA A 42 15.33 14.07 -30.42
C ALA A 42 16.86 14.25 -30.41
N LEU A 43 17.58 13.45 -29.60
CA LEU A 43 19.02 13.64 -29.41
C LEU A 43 19.85 12.83 -30.39
N GLY A 44 19.35 11.66 -30.82
CA GLY A 44 20.07 10.73 -31.69
C GLY A 44 21.40 10.24 -31.12
N GLY A 45 22.04 9.31 -31.85
CA GLY A 45 23.38 8.80 -31.52
C GLY A 45 23.50 8.25 -30.08
N ASP A 46 24.73 8.27 -29.57
CA ASP A 46 25.06 7.71 -28.26
C ASP A 46 24.42 8.48 -27.10
N VAL A 47 24.25 9.80 -27.24
CA VAL A 47 23.63 10.65 -26.21
C VAL A 47 22.15 10.33 -26.07
N GLY A 48 21.42 10.19 -27.18
CA GLY A 48 20.02 9.76 -27.17
C GLY A 48 19.86 8.34 -26.62
N ALA A 49 20.78 7.43 -26.96
CA ALA A 49 20.79 6.07 -26.43
C ALA A 49 20.99 6.05 -24.91
N ALA A 50 21.96 6.80 -24.39
CA ALA A 50 22.24 6.90 -22.96
C ALA A 50 21.07 7.54 -22.19
N ALA A 51 20.51 8.65 -22.69
CA ALA A 51 19.38 9.33 -22.07
C ALA A 51 18.10 8.44 -22.07
N SER A 52 17.83 7.73 -23.18
CA SER A 52 16.72 6.78 -23.25
C SER A 52 16.89 5.62 -22.27
N SER A 53 18.12 5.07 -22.18
CA SER A 53 18.45 4.00 -21.24
C SER A 53 18.24 4.43 -19.78
N ALA A 54 18.76 5.61 -19.41
CA ALA A 54 18.60 6.16 -18.06
C ALA A 54 17.12 6.37 -17.70
N ALA A 55 16.32 6.94 -18.61
CA ALA A 55 14.89 7.14 -18.39
C ALA A 55 14.12 5.81 -18.26
N ARG A 56 14.48 4.77 -19.02
CA ARG A 56 13.90 3.42 -18.88
C ARG A 56 14.28 2.76 -17.55
N ALA A 57 15.53 2.89 -17.14
CA ALA A 57 16.00 2.35 -15.87
C ALA A 57 15.26 3.00 -14.70
N TRP A 58 15.10 4.33 -14.73
CA TRP A 58 14.36 5.05 -13.70
C TRP A 58 12.87 4.67 -13.67
N SER A 59 12.25 4.53 -14.85
CA SER A 59 10.88 4.03 -14.97
C SER A 59 10.71 2.65 -14.32
N ALA A 60 11.60 1.72 -14.60
CA ALA A 60 11.56 0.37 -14.01
C ALA A 60 11.71 0.39 -12.48
N SER A 61 12.57 1.27 -11.94
CA SER A 61 12.70 1.46 -10.49
C SER A 61 11.42 2.01 -9.87
N LEU A 62 10.78 2.99 -10.50
CA LEU A 62 9.51 3.55 -10.04
C LEU A 62 8.38 2.52 -10.07
N ASP A 63 8.27 1.71 -11.13
CA ASP A 63 7.29 0.62 -11.18
C ASP A 63 7.53 -0.40 -10.05
N SER A 64 8.78 -0.77 -9.80
CA SER A 64 9.12 -1.69 -8.72
C SER A 64 8.75 -1.13 -7.35
N LEU A 65 9.04 0.14 -7.09
CA LEU A 65 8.66 0.81 -5.84
C LEU A 65 7.14 0.91 -5.70
N ALA A 66 6.43 1.28 -6.77
CA ALA A 66 4.97 1.35 -6.78
C ALA A 66 4.33 0.00 -6.41
N GLN A 67 4.84 -1.11 -6.97
CA GLN A 67 4.37 -2.45 -6.66
C GLN A 67 4.60 -2.83 -5.19
N HIS A 68 5.79 -2.54 -4.64
CA HIS A 68 6.10 -2.83 -3.24
C HIS A 68 5.21 -2.00 -2.30
N VAL A 69 5.06 -0.71 -2.56
CA VAL A 69 4.20 0.18 -1.77
C VAL A 69 2.74 -0.28 -1.83
N GLY A 70 2.25 -0.65 -3.01
CA GLY A 70 0.91 -1.20 -3.18
C GLY A 70 0.71 -2.52 -2.41
N THR A 71 1.72 -3.38 -2.38
CA THR A 71 1.69 -4.63 -1.62
C THR A 71 1.61 -4.38 -0.11
N ILE A 72 2.40 -3.42 0.40
CA ILE A 72 2.38 -3.03 1.82
C ILE A 72 1.01 -2.44 2.18
N SER A 73 0.48 -1.54 1.35
CA SER A 73 -0.87 -0.98 1.53
C SER A 73 -1.92 -2.08 1.64
N ALA A 74 -1.94 -3.03 0.70
CA ALA A 74 -2.90 -4.13 0.72
C ALA A 74 -2.79 -5.00 1.99
N ALA A 75 -1.57 -5.25 2.46
CA ALA A 75 -1.33 -5.98 3.70
C ALA A 75 -1.87 -5.22 4.92
N LEU A 76 -1.69 -3.90 4.98
CA LEU A 76 -2.22 -3.06 6.07
C LEU A 76 -3.76 -3.08 6.11
N VAL A 77 -4.43 -2.98 4.96
CA VAL A 77 -5.89 -3.09 4.87
C VAL A 77 -6.37 -4.46 5.39
N SER A 78 -5.72 -5.55 4.99
CA SER A 78 -6.05 -6.90 5.47
C SER A 78 -5.91 -6.99 6.99
N LEU A 79 -4.78 -6.49 7.52
CA LEU A 79 -4.49 -6.53 8.95
C LEU A 79 -5.51 -5.72 9.77
N ALA A 80 -5.90 -4.54 9.30
CA ALA A 80 -6.90 -3.71 9.96
C ALA A 80 -8.27 -4.41 9.99
N ALA A 81 -8.65 -5.08 8.90
CA ALA A 81 -9.88 -5.87 8.85
C ALA A 81 -9.84 -7.08 9.80
N GLU A 82 -8.75 -7.83 9.82
CA GLU A 82 -8.55 -8.96 10.74
C GLU A 82 -8.61 -8.53 12.20
N TYR A 83 -8.01 -7.38 12.54
CA TYR A 83 -8.07 -6.83 13.89
C TYR A 83 -9.50 -6.51 14.31
N ARG A 84 -10.30 -5.86 13.45
CA ARG A 84 -11.71 -5.56 13.73
C ARG A 84 -12.55 -6.82 13.93
N VAL A 85 -12.29 -7.88 13.16
CA VAL A 85 -12.97 -9.18 13.32
C VAL A 85 -12.61 -9.83 14.66
N ALA A 86 -11.32 -9.81 15.04
CA ALA A 86 -10.86 -10.33 16.31
C ALA A 86 -11.46 -9.56 17.50
N ASP A 87 -11.50 -8.23 17.42
CA ASP A 87 -12.10 -7.38 18.45
C ASP A 87 -13.60 -7.65 18.63
N ALA A 88 -14.34 -7.77 17.51
CA ALA A 88 -15.76 -8.13 17.55
C ALA A 88 -16.02 -9.51 18.16
N ALA A 89 -15.16 -10.50 17.86
CA ALA A 89 -15.26 -11.84 18.44
C ALA A 89 -14.98 -11.83 19.95
N LEU A 90 -13.99 -11.06 20.40
CA LEU A 90 -13.69 -10.88 21.82
C LEU A 90 -14.86 -10.20 22.55
N ALA A 91 -15.43 -9.14 21.99
CA ALA A 91 -16.57 -8.44 22.55
C ALA A 91 -17.80 -9.38 22.70
N ALA A 92 -18.10 -10.17 21.66
CA ALA A 92 -19.18 -11.15 21.70
C ALA A 92 -18.97 -12.23 22.79
N GLY A 93 -17.74 -12.73 22.96
CA GLY A 93 -17.41 -13.69 24.01
C GLY A 93 -17.55 -13.14 25.44
N LEU A 94 -17.23 -11.85 25.62
CA LEU A 94 -17.43 -11.15 26.89
C LEU A 94 -18.92 -10.98 27.22
N ASP A 95 -19.74 -10.64 26.22
CA ASP A 95 -21.19 -10.51 26.39
C ASP A 95 -21.86 -11.85 26.73
N ASP A 96 -21.43 -12.94 26.09
CA ASP A 96 -21.92 -14.29 26.38
C ASP A 96 -21.53 -14.74 27.80
N SER A 97 -20.29 -14.47 28.21
CA SER A 97 -19.80 -14.77 29.57
C SER A 97 -20.50 -13.94 30.65
N ARG A 98 -20.97 -12.73 30.31
CA ARG A 98 -21.68 -11.83 31.22
C ARG A 98 -23.14 -12.22 31.41
N ARG A 99 -23.72 -13.02 30.52
CA ARG A 99 -25.10 -13.48 30.61
C ARG A 99 -25.19 -14.54 31.72
N PRO A 100 -25.79 -14.24 32.89
CA PRO A 100 -25.91 -15.23 33.93
C PRO A 100 -26.81 -16.37 33.44
N ALA A 101 -26.43 -17.61 33.74
CA ALA A 101 -27.26 -18.79 33.57
C ALA A 101 -28.47 -18.76 34.52
N GLY A 102 -29.45 -17.87 34.27
CA GLY A 102 -30.80 -18.03 34.79
C GLY A 102 -31.54 -18.94 33.80
N GLY A 103 -31.76 -20.23 34.08
CA GLY A 103 -32.36 -20.77 35.29
C GLY A 103 -33.84 -21.02 34.96
N PRO A 104 -34.30 -22.28 34.76
CA PRO A 104 -35.65 -22.56 34.28
C PRO A 104 -36.71 -22.07 35.27
N ARG A 105 -37.77 -21.43 34.74
CA ARG A 105 -39.02 -21.18 35.46
C ARG A 105 -39.99 -22.31 35.22
#